data_AF-B8BWS8-F1
#
_entry.id   AF-B8BWS8-F1
#
_cell.length_a   1.000
_cell.length_b   1.000
_cell.length_c   1.000
_cell.angle_alpha   90.00
_cell.angle_beta   90.00
_cell.angle_gamma   90.00
#
_symmetry.space_group_name_H-M   'P 1'
#
loop_
_entity.id
_entity.type
_entity.pdbx_description
1 polymer ?
#
loop_
_entity_poly.entity_id
_entity_poly.type
_entity_poly.pdbx_seq_one_letter_code
_entity_poly.pdbx_strand_id
1 'polypeptide(L)'
;MKQQKPRIGIMMTPGYISKGIGMWIKHALENTMKLSGMEIEILFTSQVPVYGYGKSHGFTKLIRVVVLPLPLAVGDFYLYSVNAMQANEGRENGDSLEMIDKDAMQNTAPPTASVINRYLQLILRWHCRLSHVSAHTSMFTLSLEDVLKDPIDMLDRILQFVWREDWEWEGGNKKAGSGKKLWKQTAIDLVGAELDNKGSSLQSLLEHVSEILPAVSNAGQNNDLITAIQSSFANEMKLSKDMTAWPCPSFWEGENDNDKYFANALVPNCKEDDPFVRCTVNRDRCEVRGDPKCK
;
A
#
# COMPACT_ATOMS: atom_id res chain seq x y z
N MET A 1 19.82 -12.98 -22.91
CA MET A 1 18.78 -12.18 -22.22
C MET A 1 19.36 -11.73 -20.89
N LYS A 2 19.21 -10.45 -20.51
CA LYS A 2 19.62 -10.01 -19.16
C LYS A 2 18.74 -10.75 -18.15
N GLN A 3 19.36 -11.41 -17.17
CA GLN A 3 18.65 -12.08 -16.10
C GLN A 3 17.91 -11.00 -15.29
N GLN A 4 16.59 -11.08 -15.29
CA GLN A 4 15.74 -10.11 -14.61
C GLN A 4 15.70 -10.42 -13.11
N LYS A 5 15.75 -9.38 -12.26
CA LYS A 5 15.68 -9.56 -10.81
C LYS A 5 14.23 -9.82 -10.40
N PRO A 6 13.96 -10.76 -9.48
CA PRO A 6 12.63 -10.93 -8.91
C PRO A 6 12.19 -9.65 -8.16
N ARG A 7 10.90 -9.30 -8.29
CA ARG A 7 10.31 -8.07 -7.74
C ARG A 7 9.38 -8.38 -6.57
N ILE A 8 9.52 -7.65 -5.47
CA ILE A 8 8.56 -7.62 -4.37
C ILE A 8 7.78 -6.32 -4.42
N GLY A 9 6.46 -6.41 -4.47
CA GLY A 9 5.57 -5.25 -4.34
C GLY A 9 5.08 -5.11 -2.91
N ILE A 10 5.46 -4.04 -2.21
CA ILE A 10 4.85 -3.62 -0.95
C ILE A 10 3.70 -2.68 -1.28
N MET A 11 2.48 -3.22 -1.25
CA MET A 11 1.25 -2.57 -1.67
C MET A 11 0.59 -1.92 -0.46
N MET A 12 0.34 -0.61 -0.54
CA MET A 12 -0.30 0.16 0.53
C MET A 12 -1.16 1.28 -0.04
N THR A 13 -2.22 1.71 0.64
CA THR A 13 -2.91 2.95 0.26
C THR A 13 -2.04 4.17 0.56
N PRO A 14 -2.24 5.32 -0.09
CA PRO A 14 -1.56 6.55 0.29
C PRO A 14 -1.88 6.92 1.74
N GLY A 15 -0.87 7.36 2.49
CA GLY A 15 -0.97 7.56 3.93
C GLY A 15 0.39 7.56 4.61
N TYR A 16 0.54 8.28 5.72
CA TYR A 16 1.77 8.33 6.50
C TYR A 16 2.00 7.04 7.30
N ILE A 17 0.95 6.47 7.89
CA ILE A 17 1.03 5.17 8.59
C ILE A 17 1.34 4.08 7.57
N SER A 18 0.60 4.10 6.45
CA SER A 18 0.77 3.15 5.35
C SER A 18 2.22 3.16 4.82
N LYS A 19 2.77 4.36 4.54
CA LYS A 19 4.15 4.56 4.11
C LYS A 19 5.16 4.16 5.18
N GLY A 20 4.91 4.46 6.45
CA GLY A 20 5.77 4.07 7.57
C GLY A 20 5.94 2.55 7.67
N ILE A 21 4.83 1.80 7.59
CA ILE A 21 4.88 0.32 7.55
C ILE A 21 5.68 -0.14 6.33
N GLY A 22 5.40 0.43 5.15
CA GLY A 22 6.10 0.05 3.93
C GLY A 22 7.60 0.27 3.98
N MET A 23 8.05 1.39 4.55
CA MET A 23 9.46 1.71 4.73
C MET A 23 10.13 0.76 5.74
N TRP A 24 9.45 0.46 6.85
CA TRP A 24 9.95 -0.51 7.83
C TRP A 24 10.17 -1.89 7.20
N ILE A 25 9.21 -2.37 6.42
CA ILE A 25 9.33 -3.65 5.69
C ILE A 25 10.47 -3.57 4.67
N LYS A 26 10.54 -2.49 3.89
CA LYS A 26 11.59 -2.29 2.88
C LYS A 26 12.98 -2.37 3.51
N HIS A 27 13.24 -1.62 4.57
CA HIS A 27 14.53 -1.62 5.26
C HIS A 27 14.88 -3.01 5.82
N ALA A 28 13.91 -3.72 6.41
CA ALA A 28 14.15 -5.07 6.91
C ALA A 28 14.49 -6.05 5.77
N LEU A 29 13.83 -5.94 4.62
CA LEU A 29 14.13 -6.76 3.44
C LEU A 29 15.50 -6.42 2.83
N GLU A 30 15.87 -5.14 2.73
CA GLU A 30 17.19 -4.69 2.28
C GLU A 30 18.32 -5.26 3.16
N ASN A 31 18.13 -5.23 4.49
CA ASN A 31 19.09 -5.80 5.44
C ASN A 31 19.21 -7.33 5.33
N THR A 32 18.16 -8.02 4.89
CA THR A 32 18.15 -9.49 4.78
C THR A 32 18.53 -10.02 3.39
N MET A 33 18.64 -9.18 2.36
CA MET A 33 19.08 -9.59 1.01
C MET A 33 20.46 -10.25 1.02
N LYS A 34 21.42 -9.65 1.74
CA LYS A 34 22.77 -10.20 1.85
C LYS A 34 22.78 -11.56 2.53
N LEU A 35 21.94 -11.71 3.56
CA LEU A 35 21.79 -12.97 4.27
C LEU A 35 21.17 -14.03 3.36
N SER A 36 20.15 -13.69 2.56
CA SER A 36 19.46 -14.61 1.66
C SER A 36 20.32 -15.07 0.47
N GLY A 37 21.32 -14.28 0.08
CA GLY A 37 22.14 -14.53 -1.11
C GLY A 37 21.37 -14.31 -2.41
N MET A 38 20.24 -13.61 -2.34
CA MET A 38 19.38 -13.29 -3.47
C MET A 38 19.23 -11.77 -3.57
N GLU A 39 19.46 -11.26 -4.78
CA GLU A 39 19.22 -9.87 -5.10
C GLU A 39 17.78 -9.72 -5.62
N ILE A 40 16.98 -8.93 -4.92
CA ILE A 40 15.57 -8.66 -5.26
C ILE A 40 15.42 -7.15 -5.55
N GLU A 41 14.43 -6.78 -6.35
CA GLU A 41 13.98 -5.40 -6.50
C GLU A 41 12.76 -5.19 -5.59
N ILE A 42 12.84 -4.23 -4.66
CA ILE A 42 11.71 -3.89 -3.77
C ILE A 42 11.05 -2.64 -4.30
N LEU A 43 9.76 -2.74 -4.61
CA LEU A 43 8.92 -1.64 -5.06
C LEU A 43 7.84 -1.42 -4.01
N PHE A 44 7.77 -0.22 -3.45
CA PHE A 44 6.68 0.18 -2.57
C PHE A 44 5.80 1.16 -3.33
N THR A 45 4.48 0.92 -3.38
CA THR A 45 3.57 1.75 -4.18
C THR A 45 2.13 1.63 -3.74
N SER A 46 1.36 2.67 -4.03
CA SER A 46 -0.11 2.67 -3.96
C SER A 46 -0.78 2.32 -5.28
N GLN A 47 -0.06 2.32 -6.38
CA GLN A 47 -0.62 1.94 -7.67
C GLN A 47 -0.90 0.44 -7.67
N VAL A 48 -2.14 0.07 -7.98
CA VAL A 48 -2.51 -1.35 -8.05
C VAL A 48 -1.80 -2.05 -9.21
N PRO A 49 -1.54 -3.37 -9.13
CA PRO A 49 -1.03 -4.10 -10.27
C PRO A 49 -2.07 -4.13 -11.41
N VAL A 50 -1.56 -4.19 -12.64
CA VAL A 50 -2.38 -4.38 -13.85
C VAL A 50 -3.21 -5.66 -13.73
N TYR A 51 -4.39 -5.72 -14.32
CA TYR A 51 -5.13 -6.96 -14.53
C TYR A 51 -4.36 -7.74 -15.60
N GLY A 52 -4.13 -9.01 -15.31
CA GLY A 52 -3.26 -9.86 -16.08
C GLY A 52 -3.45 -11.30 -15.64
N TYR A 53 -2.96 -12.21 -16.48
CA TYR A 53 -2.93 -13.63 -16.19
C TYR A 53 -1.47 -14.08 -16.18
N GLY A 54 -1.07 -14.87 -15.18
CA GLY A 54 0.32 -15.31 -15.03
C GLY A 54 1.26 -14.21 -14.52
N LYS A 55 2.54 -14.27 -14.90
CA LYS A 55 3.63 -13.41 -14.35
C LYS A 55 3.60 -11.95 -14.86
N SER A 56 2.53 -11.50 -15.50
CA SER A 56 2.42 -10.19 -16.19
C SER A 56 2.05 -9.01 -15.30
N HIS A 57 1.83 -9.24 -14.00
CA HIS A 57 1.59 -8.17 -13.01
C HIS A 57 2.87 -7.45 -12.60
N GLY A 58 4.02 -8.03 -12.96
CA GLY A 58 5.35 -7.50 -12.72
C GLY A 58 5.91 -7.69 -11.32
N PHE A 59 5.27 -8.54 -10.51
CA PHE A 59 5.73 -8.90 -9.17
C PHE A 59 5.84 -10.41 -9.03
N THR A 60 6.87 -10.86 -8.31
CA THR A 60 7.01 -12.27 -7.92
C THR A 60 6.25 -12.55 -6.63
N LYS A 61 6.28 -11.60 -5.69
CA LYS A 61 5.55 -11.66 -4.43
C LYS A 61 5.00 -10.28 -4.08
N LEU A 62 3.85 -10.27 -3.42
CA LEU A 62 3.20 -9.05 -2.93
C LEU A 62 3.06 -9.10 -1.42
N ILE A 63 3.26 -7.95 -0.79
CA ILE A 63 2.93 -7.71 0.62
C ILE A 63 1.85 -6.63 0.62
N ARG A 64 0.63 -6.99 1.01
CA ARG A 64 -0.51 -6.08 1.13
C ARG A 64 -0.59 -5.57 2.56
N VAL A 65 -0.48 -4.26 2.72
CA VAL A 65 -0.69 -3.55 3.98
C VAL A 65 -2.16 -3.19 4.14
N VAL A 66 -2.74 -3.48 5.30
CA VAL A 66 -4.11 -3.13 5.65
C VAL A 66 -4.10 -2.31 6.93
N VAL A 67 -4.51 -1.04 6.84
CA VAL A 67 -4.69 -0.18 8.02
C VAL A 67 -6.12 -0.36 8.52
N LEU A 68 -6.25 -0.84 9.76
CA LEU A 68 -7.53 -0.95 10.46
C LEU A 68 -7.44 -0.24 11.82
N PRO A 69 -8.56 0.30 12.33
CA PRO A 69 -9.92 0.28 11.75
C PRO A 69 -10.07 1.21 10.52
N LEU A 70 -11.07 0.97 9.66
CA LEU A 70 -11.27 1.75 8.41
C LEU A 70 -11.25 3.28 8.59
N PRO A 71 -11.83 3.88 9.66
CA PRO A 71 -11.72 5.32 9.89
C PRO A 71 -10.26 5.80 10.00
N LEU A 72 -9.37 4.99 10.57
CA LEU A 72 -7.94 5.31 10.64
C LEU A 72 -7.31 5.32 9.24
N ALA A 73 -7.62 4.33 8.40
CA ALA A 73 -7.12 4.29 7.03
C ALA A 73 -7.60 5.49 6.20
N VAL A 74 -8.87 5.87 6.35
CA VAL A 74 -9.43 7.04 5.66
C VAL A 74 -8.79 8.33 6.17
N GLY A 75 -8.60 8.46 7.49
CA GLY A 75 -7.96 9.63 8.08
C GLY A 75 -6.49 9.78 7.71
N ASP A 76 -5.73 8.66 7.72
CA ASP A 76 -4.34 8.60 7.27
C ASP A 76 -4.22 9.07 5.81
N PHE A 77 -5.09 8.54 4.93
CA PHE A 77 -5.15 8.96 3.54
C PHE A 77 -5.52 10.44 3.42
N TYR A 78 -6.58 10.91 4.08
CA TYR A 78 -7.00 12.31 4.01
C TYR A 78 -5.89 13.30 4.42
N LEU A 79 -5.22 13.05 5.55
CA LEU A 79 -4.16 13.92 6.04
C LEU A 79 -2.95 13.93 5.09
N TYR A 80 -2.57 12.75 4.61
CA TYR A 80 -1.52 12.61 3.61
C TYR A 80 -1.86 13.36 2.32
N SER A 81 -3.11 13.28 1.89
CA SER A 81 -3.65 13.92 0.71
C SER A 81 -3.60 15.44 0.77
N VAL A 82 -4.12 16.03 1.85
CA VAL A 82 -4.13 17.49 2.03
C VAL A 82 -2.71 18.03 2.02
N ASN A 83 -1.79 17.38 2.74
CA ASN A 83 -0.41 17.80 2.80
C ASN A 83 0.32 17.63 1.46
N ALA A 84 0.03 16.55 0.71
CA ALA A 84 0.60 16.34 -0.61
C ALA A 84 0.14 17.40 -1.62
N MET A 85 -1.12 17.81 -1.56
CA MET A 85 -1.65 18.91 -2.38
C MET A 85 -0.96 20.22 -2.06
N GLN A 86 -0.84 20.57 -0.77
CA GLN A 86 -0.16 21.79 -0.33
C GLN A 86 1.34 21.80 -0.71
N ALA A 87 2.01 20.65 -0.63
CA ALA A 87 3.41 20.53 -1.02
C ALA A 87 3.62 20.69 -2.54
N ASN A 88 2.71 20.16 -3.36
CA ASN A 88 2.77 20.27 -4.82
C ASN A 88 2.47 21.69 -5.34
N GLU A 89 1.77 22.53 -4.58
CA GLU A 89 1.62 23.96 -4.88
C GLU A 89 2.93 24.76 -4.64
N GLY A 90 3.97 24.15 -4.03
CA GLY A 90 5.18 24.85 -3.61
C GLY A 90 6.55 24.22 -3.97
N ARG A 91 6.65 22.98 -4.48
CA ARG A 91 7.95 22.33 -4.78
C ARG A 91 7.92 21.40 -6.01
N GLU A 92 8.90 21.58 -6.91
CA GLU A 92 9.05 20.82 -8.18
C GLU A 92 9.61 19.38 -8.03
N ASN A 93 10.00 18.92 -6.84
CA ASN A 93 10.57 17.58 -6.64
C ASN A 93 9.81 16.80 -5.56
N GLY A 94 9.02 15.83 -6.00
CA GLY A 94 8.09 15.00 -5.21
C GLY A 94 8.70 13.98 -4.23
N ASP A 95 9.90 14.22 -3.71
CA ASP A 95 10.58 13.31 -2.78
C ASP A 95 10.43 13.70 -1.30
N SER A 96 9.86 14.86 -0.96
CA SER A 96 9.86 15.38 0.42
C SER A 96 8.68 14.98 1.31
N LEU A 97 7.79 14.07 0.87
CA LEU A 97 6.62 13.59 1.66
C LEU A 97 7.01 12.49 2.67
N GLU A 98 8.20 12.54 3.24
CA GLU A 98 8.70 11.57 4.24
C GLU A 98 8.43 11.99 5.67
N MET A 99 8.29 13.29 5.94
CA MET A 99 7.96 13.81 7.26
C MET A 99 6.51 14.28 7.31
N ILE A 100 5.81 13.89 8.39
CA ILE A 100 4.60 14.58 8.81
C ILE A 100 4.97 16.03 9.14
N ASP A 101 4.39 16.97 8.42
CA ASP A 101 4.36 18.36 8.86
C ASP A 101 3.29 18.47 9.96
N LYS A 102 3.75 18.49 11.22
CA LYS A 102 2.87 18.54 12.41
C LYS A 102 2.03 19.81 12.42
N ASP A 103 2.58 20.92 11.95
CA ASP A 103 1.87 22.19 11.89
C ASP A 103 0.81 22.14 10.79
N ALA A 104 1.12 21.54 9.63
CA ALA A 104 0.12 21.30 8.59
C ALA A 104 -1.01 20.37 9.07
N MET A 105 -0.69 19.30 9.80
CA MET A 105 -1.69 18.38 10.35
C MET A 105 -2.61 19.05 11.37
N GLN A 106 -2.08 19.85 12.29
CA GLN A 106 -2.89 20.56 13.29
C GLN A 106 -3.78 21.64 12.67
N ASN A 107 -3.34 22.26 11.57
CA ASN A 107 -4.09 23.29 10.86
C ASN A 107 -4.98 22.74 9.74
N THR A 108 -4.94 21.43 9.47
CA THR A 108 -5.78 20.79 8.46
C THR A 108 -7.23 20.80 8.93
N ALA A 109 -8.11 21.40 8.10
CA ALA A 109 -9.54 21.41 8.38
C ALA A 109 -10.09 19.98 8.51
N PRO A 110 -11.08 19.74 9.38
CA PRO A 110 -11.69 18.43 9.48
C PRO A 110 -12.35 18.03 8.13
N PRO A 111 -12.26 16.76 7.73
CA PRO A 111 -12.81 16.31 6.46
C PRO A 111 -14.34 16.37 6.49
N THR A 112 -14.95 16.71 5.34
CA THR A 112 -16.41 16.62 5.19
C THR A 112 -16.85 15.18 4.96
N ALA A 113 -18.13 14.89 5.19
CA ALA A 113 -18.72 13.57 4.91
C ALA A 113 -18.48 13.11 3.45
N SER A 114 -18.56 14.04 2.48
CA SER A 114 -18.31 13.73 1.07
C SER A 114 -16.87 13.29 0.82
N VAL A 115 -15.90 13.97 1.45
CA VAL A 115 -14.48 13.67 1.33
C VAL A 115 -14.15 12.31 1.95
N ILE A 116 -14.69 12.02 3.13
CA ILE A 116 -14.58 10.71 3.78
C ILE A 116 -15.15 9.60 2.90
N ASN A 117 -16.33 9.82 2.32
CA ASN A 117 -16.97 8.85 1.43
C ASN A 117 -16.09 8.51 0.23
N ARG A 118 -15.48 9.53 -0.39
CA ARG A 118 -14.58 9.40 -1.53
C ARG A 118 -13.37 8.53 -1.20
N TYR A 119 -12.63 8.87 -0.16
CA TYR A 119 -11.44 8.12 0.24
C TYR A 119 -11.77 6.68 0.62
N LEU A 120 -12.90 6.45 1.31
CA LEU A 120 -13.33 5.11 1.63
C LEU A 120 -13.59 4.27 0.37
N GLN A 121 -14.29 4.83 -0.63
CA GLN A 121 -14.51 4.14 -1.91
C GLN A 121 -13.20 3.79 -2.60
N LEU A 122 -12.26 4.74 -2.66
CA LEU A 122 -10.94 4.52 -3.25
C LEU A 122 -10.17 3.39 -2.55
N ILE A 123 -10.15 3.38 -1.21
CA ILE A 123 -9.51 2.33 -0.40
C ILE A 123 -10.16 0.96 -0.68
N LEU A 124 -11.49 0.90 -0.70
CA LEU A 124 -12.21 -0.35 -0.93
C LEU A 124 -12.01 -0.87 -2.36
N ARG A 125 -12.02 -0.02 -3.37
CA ARG A 125 -11.71 -0.39 -4.77
C ARG A 125 -10.27 -0.88 -4.90
N TRP A 126 -9.34 -0.23 -4.21
CA TRP A 126 -7.95 -0.66 -4.16
C TRP A 126 -7.80 -2.05 -3.56
N HIS A 127 -8.49 -2.32 -2.46
CA HIS A 127 -8.54 -3.64 -1.84
C HIS A 127 -9.22 -4.70 -2.72
N CYS A 128 -10.35 -4.37 -3.36
CA CYS A 128 -11.01 -5.23 -4.36
C CYS A 128 -10.03 -5.64 -5.46
N ARG A 129 -9.24 -4.68 -5.93
CA ARG A 129 -8.28 -4.90 -7.01
C ARG A 129 -7.17 -5.87 -6.61
N LEU A 130 -6.58 -5.71 -5.42
CA LEU A 130 -5.56 -6.62 -4.92
C LEU A 130 -6.09 -8.03 -4.67
N SER A 131 -7.33 -8.18 -4.20
CA SER A 131 -7.95 -9.49 -4.01
C SER A 131 -7.98 -10.29 -5.33
N HIS A 132 -8.24 -9.64 -6.47
CA HIS A 132 -8.17 -10.30 -7.77
C HIS A 132 -6.75 -10.69 -8.18
N VAL A 133 -5.77 -9.82 -7.93
CA VAL A 133 -4.35 -10.11 -8.24
C VAL A 133 -3.84 -11.31 -7.40
N SER A 134 -4.32 -11.46 -6.17
CA SER A 134 -3.91 -12.57 -5.30
C SER A 134 -4.32 -13.96 -5.79
N ALA A 135 -5.25 -14.06 -6.74
CA ALA A 135 -5.58 -15.33 -7.38
C ALA A 135 -4.44 -15.84 -8.29
N HIS A 136 -3.52 -14.95 -8.70
CA HIS A 136 -2.48 -15.24 -9.68
C HIS A 136 -1.06 -14.90 -9.20
N THR A 137 -0.93 -14.17 -8.08
CA THR A 137 0.37 -13.79 -7.50
C THR A 137 0.36 -14.09 -6.00
N SER A 138 1.43 -14.72 -5.50
CA SER A 138 1.63 -14.95 -4.07
C SER A 138 1.57 -13.63 -3.30
N MET A 139 0.60 -13.50 -2.41
CA MET A 139 0.36 -12.29 -1.62
C MET A 139 0.28 -12.61 -0.13
N PHE A 140 1.06 -11.89 0.66
CA PHE A 140 0.98 -11.88 2.11
C PHE A 140 0.22 -10.62 2.55
N THR A 141 -0.78 -10.77 3.41
CA THR A 141 -1.54 -9.65 3.95
C THR A 141 -1.18 -9.45 5.41
N LEU A 142 -0.85 -8.22 5.79
CA LEU A 142 -0.60 -7.84 7.17
C LEU A 142 -1.50 -6.68 7.58
N SER A 143 -1.90 -6.67 8.84
CA SER A 143 -2.63 -5.55 9.43
C SER A 143 -1.68 -4.64 10.22
N LEU A 144 -2.00 -3.35 10.31
CA LEU A 144 -1.33 -2.43 11.23
C LEU A 144 -1.38 -2.95 12.67
N GLU A 145 -2.51 -3.50 13.10
CA GLU A 145 -2.69 -4.01 14.47
C GLU A 145 -1.66 -5.09 14.81
N ASP A 146 -1.42 -6.04 13.91
CA ASP A 146 -0.43 -7.09 14.12
C ASP A 146 0.99 -6.53 14.22
N VAL A 147 1.33 -5.51 13.41
CA VAL A 147 2.63 -4.82 13.47
C VAL A 147 2.83 -4.12 14.81
N LEU A 148 1.80 -3.42 15.30
CA LEU A 148 1.88 -2.68 16.56
C LEU A 148 1.92 -3.62 17.77
N LYS A 149 1.22 -4.75 17.70
CA LYS A 149 1.10 -5.71 18.80
C LYS A 149 2.35 -6.57 18.95
N ASP A 150 2.87 -7.09 17.84
CA ASP A 150 4.05 -7.97 17.84
C ASP A 150 4.87 -7.76 16.55
N PRO A 151 5.68 -6.69 16.49
CA PRO A 151 6.49 -6.39 15.31
C PRO A 151 7.52 -7.48 15.01
N ILE A 152 7.94 -8.25 16.02
CA ILE A 152 8.89 -9.35 15.85
C ILE A 152 8.23 -10.53 15.14
N ASP A 153 7.08 -11.00 15.63
CA ASP A 153 6.33 -12.10 14.99
C ASP A 153 5.90 -11.72 13.57
N MET A 154 5.47 -10.48 13.38
CA MET A 154 5.09 -9.99 12.05
C MET A 154 6.30 -9.98 11.09
N LEU A 155 7.45 -9.46 11.53
CA LEU A 155 8.65 -9.48 10.69
C LEU A 155 9.13 -10.90 10.41
N ASP A 156 9.08 -11.82 11.37
CA ASP A 156 9.40 -13.23 11.16
C ASP A 156 8.52 -13.84 10.05
N ARG A 157 7.20 -13.62 10.10
CA ARG A 157 6.26 -14.10 9.06
C ARG A 157 6.56 -13.48 7.70
N ILE A 158 6.87 -12.19 7.63
CA ILE A 158 7.25 -11.52 6.37
C ILE A 158 8.52 -12.17 5.80
N LEU A 159 9.56 -12.36 6.61
CA LEU A 159 10.82 -12.95 6.18
C LEU A 159 10.63 -14.41 5.73
N GLN A 160 9.81 -15.20 6.46
CA GLN A 160 9.45 -16.55 6.06
C GLN A 160 8.69 -16.57 4.74
N PHE A 161 7.75 -15.66 4.52
CA PHE A 161 6.99 -15.56 3.28
C PHE A 161 7.88 -15.17 2.10
N VAL A 162 8.66 -14.10 2.26
CA VAL A 162 9.54 -13.57 1.20
C VAL A 162 10.60 -14.60 0.85
N TRP A 163 11.37 -15.05 1.83
CA TRP A 163 12.53 -15.91 1.60
C TRP A 163 12.22 -17.41 1.48
N ARG A 164 10.94 -17.80 1.40
CA ARG A 164 10.52 -19.14 0.98
C ARG A 164 11.14 -19.51 -0.38
N GLU A 165 11.40 -20.79 -0.61
CA GLU A 165 12.12 -21.28 -1.79
C GLU A 165 11.37 -21.18 -3.13
N ASP A 166 10.09 -20.80 -3.11
CA ASP A 166 9.18 -20.77 -4.27
C ASP A 166 9.33 -19.51 -5.14
N TRP A 167 10.57 -19.10 -5.39
CA TRP A 167 10.84 -17.98 -6.27
C TRP A 167 10.75 -18.41 -7.72
N GLU A 168 9.69 -17.99 -8.41
CA GLU A 168 9.54 -18.18 -9.84
C GLU A 168 9.65 -16.86 -10.61
N TRP A 169 10.64 -16.72 -11.48
CA TRP A 169 10.78 -15.54 -12.37
C TRP A 169 11.47 -15.89 -13.69
N GLU A 170 11.38 -15.00 -14.68
CA GLU A 170 11.94 -15.24 -16.01
C GLU A 170 13.48 -15.27 -15.98
N GLY A 171 14.06 -16.41 -16.38
CA GLY A 171 15.51 -16.55 -16.57
C GLY A 171 16.31 -17.05 -15.35
N GLY A 172 15.66 -17.52 -14.28
CA GLY A 172 16.37 -18.09 -13.14
C GLY A 172 15.49 -18.97 -12.26
N ASN A 173 16.06 -20.08 -11.79
CA ASN A 173 15.49 -20.94 -10.75
C ASN A 173 16.54 -21.04 -9.63
N LYS A 174 16.89 -19.91 -9.00
CA LYS A 174 17.76 -19.97 -7.81
C LYS A 174 16.87 -20.21 -6.60
N LYS A 175 17.10 -21.35 -5.94
CA LYS A 175 16.59 -21.57 -4.59
C LYS A 175 17.27 -20.55 -3.67
N ALA A 176 16.49 -19.79 -2.91
CA ALA A 176 17.05 -19.08 -1.76
C ALA A 176 17.81 -20.10 -0.90
N GLY A 177 19.04 -19.79 -0.47
CA GLY A 177 19.90 -20.76 0.21
C GLY A 177 19.21 -21.37 1.42
N SER A 178 18.94 -22.68 1.36
CA SER A 178 18.14 -23.51 2.27
C SER A 178 18.85 -23.88 3.58
N GLY A 179 19.65 -22.97 4.14
CA GLY A 179 19.93 -23.09 5.57
C GLY A 179 18.63 -22.82 6.30
N LYS A 180 18.25 -23.62 7.31
CA LYS A 180 17.20 -23.26 8.28
C LYS A 180 17.61 -21.96 8.96
N LYS A 181 17.46 -20.83 8.28
CA LYS A 181 17.65 -19.51 8.85
C LYS A 181 16.54 -19.34 9.85
N LEU A 182 16.93 -19.11 11.09
CA LEU A 182 15.99 -18.79 12.14
C LEU A 182 15.57 -17.34 11.92
N TRP A 183 14.65 -17.12 10.96
CA TRP A 183 14.13 -15.79 10.62
C TRP A 183 13.60 -15.06 11.85
N LYS A 184 13.09 -15.81 12.84
CA LYS A 184 12.74 -15.29 14.16
C LYS A 184 13.89 -14.58 14.87
N GLN A 185 15.10 -15.14 14.89
CA GLN A 185 16.24 -14.48 15.50
C GLN A 185 16.63 -13.23 14.71
N THR A 186 16.65 -13.32 13.37
CA THR A 186 16.88 -12.15 12.52
C THR A 186 15.84 -11.05 12.75
N ALA A 187 14.58 -11.40 12.95
CA ALA A 187 13.51 -10.47 13.26
C ALA A 187 13.71 -9.81 14.63
N ILE A 188 14.10 -10.57 15.66
CA ILE A 188 14.47 -10.05 16.98
C ILE A 188 15.60 -9.03 16.85
N ASP A 189 16.67 -9.39 16.14
CA ASP A 189 17.85 -8.54 16.00
C ASP A 189 17.53 -7.23 15.24
N LEU A 190 16.76 -7.32 14.15
CA LEU A 190 16.37 -6.16 13.34
C LEU A 190 15.40 -5.23 14.07
N VAL A 191 14.36 -5.79 14.72
CA VAL A 191 13.41 -4.97 15.49
C VAL A 191 14.09 -4.34 16.70
N GLY A 192 14.95 -5.08 17.40
CA GLY A 192 15.74 -4.54 18.51
C GLY A 192 16.60 -3.36 18.07
N ALA A 193 17.33 -3.50 16.96
CA ALA A 193 18.15 -2.42 16.41
C ALA A 193 17.31 -1.19 15.98
N GLU A 194 16.11 -1.40 15.44
CA GLU A 194 15.20 -0.29 15.10
C GLU A 194 14.67 0.42 16.37
N LEU A 195 14.34 -0.32 17.43
CA LEU A 195 13.83 0.28 18.68
C LEU A 195 14.92 1.06 19.44
N ASP A 196 16.18 0.64 19.34
CA ASP A 196 17.31 1.32 19.98
C ASP A 196 17.77 2.58 19.20
N ASN A 197 17.42 2.68 17.91
CA ASN A 197 17.85 3.76 17.04
C ASN A 197 16.78 4.87 16.90
N LYS A 198 17.05 6.04 17.47
CA LYS A 198 16.17 7.21 17.29
C LYS A 198 16.14 7.64 15.83
N GLY A 199 14.94 7.66 15.24
CA GLY A 199 14.73 7.97 13.82
C GLY A 199 14.71 6.74 12.90
N SER A 200 14.62 5.53 13.46
CA SER A 200 14.36 4.33 12.69
C SER A 200 12.97 4.35 12.03
N SER A 201 12.77 3.50 11.02
CA SER A 201 11.50 3.40 10.32
C SER A 201 10.37 2.88 11.21
N LEU A 202 10.66 1.96 12.13
CA LEU A 202 9.67 1.49 13.11
C LEU A 202 9.31 2.60 14.10
N GLN A 203 10.29 3.36 14.59
CA GLN A 203 10.04 4.46 15.51
C GLN A 203 9.20 5.56 14.84
N SER A 204 9.53 5.93 13.58
CA SER A 204 8.74 6.89 12.79
C SER A 204 7.30 6.40 12.57
N LEU A 205 7.10 5.11 12.31
CA LEU A 205 5.75 4.52 12.24
C LEU A 205 4.96 4.71 13.54
N LEU A 206 5.57 4.40 14.69
CA LEU A 206 4.92 4.55 15.99
C LEU A 206 4.55 6.02 16.27
N GLU A 207 5.42 6.95 15.89
CA GLU A 207 5.16 8.39 15.99
C GLU A 207 3.97 8.80 15.10
N HIS A 208 3.96 8.41 13.83
CA HIS A 208 2.86 8.70 12.90
C HIS A 208 1.50 8.16 13.42
N VAL A 209 1.48 6.93 13.93
CA VAL A 209 0.28 6.35 14.53
C VAL A 209 -0.18 7.17 15.73
N SER A 210 0.74 7.55 16.61
CA SER A 210 0.42 8.35 17.81
C SER A 210 -0.13 9.73 17.48
N GLU A 211 0.26 10.31 16.34
CA GLU A 211 -0.15 11.65 15.90
C GLU A 211 -1.48 11.64 15.15
N ILE A 212 -1.69 10.63 14.30
CA ILE A 212 -2.88 10.53 13.46
C ILE A 212 -4.06 9.99 14.23
N LEU A 213 -3.86 9.02 15.14
CA LEU A 213 -4.95 8.36 15.85
C LEU A 213 -5.84 9.36 16.63
N PRO A 214 -5.31 10.34 17.39
CA PRO A 214 -6.13 11.35 18.04
C PRO A 214 -6.89 12.25 17.06
N ALA A 215 -6.26 12.66 15.95
CA ALA A 215 -6.88 13.48 14.92
C ALA A 215 -8.09 12.77 14.30
N VAL A 216 -7.96 11.47 14.01
CA VAL A 216 -9.05 10.64 13.49
C VAL A 216 -10.13 10.39 14.56
N SER A 217 -9.74 10.10 15.80
CA SER A 217 -10.69 9.83 16.89
C SER A 217 -11.60 11.03 17.17
N ASN A 218 -11.06 12.25 17.08
CA ASN A 218 -11.84 13.48 17.27
C ASN A 218 -12.84 13.69 16.13
N ALA A 219 -12.46 13.43 14.88
CA ALA A 219 -13.38 13.44 13.75
C ALA A 219 -14.48 12.36 13.89
N GLY A 220 -14.14 11.20 14.46
CA GLY A 220 -15.05 10.09 14.69
C GLY A 220 -16.18 10.35 15.69
N GLN A 221 -16.16 11.45 16.45
CA GLN A 221 -17.28 11.81 17.33
C GLN A 221 -18.42 12.53 16.60
N ASN A 222 -18.27 12.82 15.31
CA ASN A 222 -19.31 13.44 14.50
C ASN A 222 -20.24 12.36 13.91
N ASN A 223 -21.50 12.35 14.35
CA ASN A 223 -22.53 11.40 13.90
C ASN A 223 -22.73 11.41 12.38
N ASP A 224 -22.59 12.57 11.73
CA ASP A 224 -22.74 12.69 10.28
C ASP A 224 -21.60 11.96 9.55
N LEU A 225 -20.38 12.03 10.10
CA LEU A 225 -19.21 11.33 9.54
C LEU A 225 -19.31 9.82 9.71
N ILE A 226 -19.78 9.34 10.87
CA ILE A 226 -20.02 7.90 11.09
C ILE A 226 -21.06 7.38 10.08
N THR A 227 -22.16 8.10 9.92
CA THR A 227 -23.25 7.73 9.00
C THR A 227 -22.75 7.72 7.55
N ALA A 228 -21.91 8.69 7.18
CA ALA A 228 -21.26 8.75 5.87
C ALA A 228 -20.38 7.50 5.63
N ILE A 229 -19.49 7.16 6.57
CA ILE A 229 -18.63 5.96 6.47
C ILE A 229 -19.48 4.69 6.30
N GLN A 230 -20.51 4.50 7.13
CA GLN A 230 -21.37 3.31 7.06
C GLN A 230 -22.11 3.21 5.73
N SER A 231 -22.71 4.31 5.27
CA SER A 231 -23.44 4.34 4.00
C SER A 231 -22.52 4.15 2.79
N SER A 232 -21.35 4.77 2.79
CA SER A 232 -20.36 4.61 1.72
C SER A 232 -19.79 3.19 1.69
N PHE A 233 -19.48 2.61 2.85
CA PHE A 233 -19.08 1.21 2.94
C PHE A 233 -20.16 0.28 2.37
N ALA A 234 -21.40 0.42 2.81
CA ALA A 234 -22.51 -0.42 2.34
C ALA A 234 -22.75 -0.26 0.82
N ASN A 235 -22.67 0.97 0.31
CA ASN A 235 -22.83 1.25 -1.11
C ASN A 235 -21.70 0.61 -1.94
N GLU A 236 -20.45 0.77 -1.51
CA GLU A 236 -19.31 0.21 -2.25
C GLU A 236 -19.27 -1.32 -2.16
N MET A 237 -19.65 -1.92 -1.03
CA MET A 237 -19.83 -3.38 -0.92
C MET A 237 -20.90 -3.87 -1.90
N LYS A 238 -22.03 -3.16 -2.03
CA LYS A 238 -23.06 -3.50 -3.01
C LYS A 238 -22.54 -3.38 -4.46
N LEU A 239 -21.86 -2.28 -4.80
CA LEU A 239 -21.33 -2.04 -6.15
C LEU A 239 -20.25 -3.06 -6.54
N SER A 240 -19.36 -3.36 -5.62
CA SER A 240 -18.26 -4.32 -5.81
C SER A 240 -18.68 -5.78 -5.61
N LYS A 241 -19.96 -6.06 -5.33
CA LYS A 241 -20.48 -7.40 -4.97
C LYS A 241 -19.64 -8.04 -3.87
N ASP A 242 -19.52 -7.36 -2.74
CA ASP A 242 -18.67 -7.74 -1.62
C ASP A 242 -17.20 -7.93 -2.00
N MET A 243 -16.66 -7.01 -2.80
CA MET A 243 -15.30 -7.04 -3.36
C MET A 243 -15.00 -8.23 -4.30
N THR A 244 -16.03 -8.87 -4.87
CA THR A 244 -15.89 -10.01 -5.81
C THR A 244 -16.16 -9.66 -7.28
N ALA A 245 -16.63 -8.44 -7.56
CA ALA A 245 -16.89 -8.00 -8.93
C ALA A 245 -15.58 -7.86 -9.72
N TRP A 246 -15.49 -8.52 -10.89
CA TRP A 246 -14.37 -8.41 -11.81
C TRP A 246 -14.80 -7.92 -13.20
N PRO A 247 -14.18 -6.86 -13.75
CA PRO A 247 -13.26 -5.95 -13.07
C PRO A 247 -13.95 -5.18 -11.93
N CYS A 248 -13.17 -4.72 -10.95
CA CYS A 248 -13.65 -3.87 -9.86
C CYS A 248 -14.18 -2.53 -10.42
N PRO A 249 -15.06 -1.83 -9.66
CA PRO A 249 -15.47 -0.47 -9.99
C PRO A 249 -14.28 0.45 -10.25
N SER A 250 -14.44 1.42 -11.16
CA SER A 250 -13.33 2.29 -11.57
C SER A 250 -12.88 3.20 -10.45
N PHE A 251 -11.59 3.52 -10.38
CA PHE A 251 -11.12 4.58 -9.47
C PHE A 251 -11.67 5.94 -9.87
N TRP A 252 -12.02 6.16 -11.14
CA TRP A 252 -12.57 7.43 -11.64
C TRP A 252 -14.07 7.59 -11.45
N GLU A 253 -14.80 6.52 -11.11
CA GLU A 253 -16.24 6.59 -10.89
C GLU A 253 -16.55 7.51 -9.70
N GLY A 254 -17.27 8.61 -9.99
CA GLY A 254 -17.65 9.62 -9.00
C GLY A 254 -16.53 10.57 -8.59
N GLU A 255 -15.44 10.65 -9.35
CA GLU A 255 -14.35 11.61 -9.08
C GLU A 255 -14.68 13.04 -9.52
N ASN A 256 -14.17 14.04 -8.77
CA ASN A 256 -14.13 15.45 -9.17
C ASN A 256 -12.68 15.88 -9.49
N ASP A 257 -12.48 17.11 -9.97
CA ASP A 257 -11.15 17.57 -10.40
C ASP A 257 -10.11 17.61 -9.29
N ASN A 258 -10.50 17.87 -8.04
CA ASN A 258 -9.57 17.91 -6.91
C ASN A 258 -9.10 16.51 -6.53
N ASP A 259 -9.98 15.52 -6.64
CA ASP A 259 -9.72 14.16 -6.18
C ASP A 259 -9.02 13.29 -7.25
N LYS A 260 -8.94 13.77 -8.50
CA LYS A 260 -8.22 13.10 -9.61
C LYS A 260 -6.78 12.76 -9.29
N TYR A 261 -6.09 13.60 -8.52
CA TYR A 261 -4.71 13.35 -8.12
C TYR A 261 -4.58 12.03 -7.33
N PHE A 262 -5.56 11.72 -6.48
CA PHE A 262 -5.53 10.52 -5.65
C PHE A 262 -6.03 9.28 -6.38
N ALA A 263 -7.07 9.38 -7.20
CA ALA A 263 -7.41 8.29 -8.12
C ALA A 263 -6.19 7.90 -8.96
N ASN A 264 -5.46 8.87 -9.50
CA ASN A 264 -4.26 8.63 -10.31
C ASN A 264 -3.14 7.91 -9.52
N ALA A 265 -3.02 8.17 -8.22
CA ALA A 265 -2.06 7.48 -7.36
C ALA A 265 -2.42 6.00 -7.10
N LEU A 266 -3.64 5.57 -7.44
CA LEU A 266 -4.16 4.22 -7.19
C LEU A 266 -4.30 3.39 -8.47
N VAL A 267 -4.48 4.03 -9.63
CA VAL A 267 -4.61 3.31 -10.91
C VAL A 267 -3.33 2.53 -11.26
N PRO A 268 -3.43 1.50 -12.11
CA PRO A 268 -2.26 0.75 -12.53
C PRO A 268 -1.20 1.62 -13.21
N ASN A 269 0.08 1.30 -13.03
CA ASN A 269 1.15 1.98 -13.75
C ASN A 269 1.49 1.24 -15.06
N CYS A 270 0.67 1.43 -16.08
CA CYS A 270 0.94 0.88 -17.40
C CYS A 270 2.17 1.58 -18.01
N LYS A 271 3.29 0.89 -18.13
CA LYS A 271 4.45 1.37 -18.89
C LYS A 271 4.63 0.47 -20.10
N GLU A 272 4.42 1.00 -21.31
CA GLU A 272 4.56 0.22 -22.55
C GLU A 272 5.97 -0.39 -22.70
N ASP A 273 6.96 0.30 -22.12
CA ASP A 273 8.38 -0.05 -22.15
C ASP A 273 8.81 -0.93 -20.97
N ASP A 274 7.94 -1.16 -19.96
CA ASP A 274 8.27 -2.03 -18.83
C ASP A 274 8.10 -3.50 -19.26
N PRO A 275 9.17 -4.32 -19.19
CA PRO A 275 9.09 -5.71 -19.65
C PRO A 275 8.22 -6.59 -18.75
N PHE A 276 7.83 -6.11 -17.57
CA PHE A 276 7.09 -6.86 -16.55
C PHE A 276 5.64 -6.41 -16.38
N VAL A 277 5.31 -5.15 -16.72
CA VAL A 277 4.00 -4.54 -16.45
C VAL A 277 3.36 -4.10 -17.75
N ARG A 278 2.53 -4.97 -18.34
CA ARG A 278 1.79 -4.64 -19.57
C ARG A 278 0.30 -4.65 -19.32
N CYS A 279 -0.35 -3.53 -19.63
CA CYS A 279 -1.80 -3.41 -19.62
C CYS A 279 -2.39 -4.11 -20.84
N THR A 280 -2.55 -5.42 -20.71
CA THR A 280 -3.16 -6.27 -21.73
C THR A 280 -4.68 -6.20 -21.66
N VAL A 281 -5.25 -5.90 -20.49
CA VAL A 281 -6.68 -5.73 -20.29
C VAL A 281 -7.09 -4.29 -20.61
N ASN A 282 -8.12 -4.11 -21.44
CA ASN A 282 -8.59 -2.79 -21.87
C ASN A 282 -8.98 -1.90 -20.68
N ARG A 283 -9.57 -2.50 -19.63
CA ARG A 283 -9.94 -1.80 -18.40
C ARG A 283 -8.76 -1.02 -17.81
N ASP A 284 -7.57 -1.62 -17.73
CA ASP A 284 -6.41 -0.91 -17.18
C ASP A 284 -5.96 0.26 -18.03
N ARG A 285 -6.02 0.10 -19.36
CA ARG A 285 -5.70 1.19 -20.28
C ARG A 285 -6.67 2.36 -20.10
N CYS A 286 -7.93 2.07 -19.87
CA CYS A 286 -8.95 3.08 -19.58
C CYS A 286 -8.72 3.74 -18.22
N GLU A 287 -8.40 2.96 -17.18
CA GLU A 287 -8.05 3.50 -15.85
C GLU A 287 -6.83 4.43 -15.95
N VAL A 288 -5.79 4.06 -16.69
CA VAL A 288 -4.63 4.95 -16.86
C VAL A 288 -4.95 6.24 -17.61
N ARG A 289 -5.95 6.20 -18.50
CA ARG A 289 -6.39 7.37 -19.28
C ARG A 289 -7.40 8.25 -18.54
N GLY A 290 -7.86 7.87 -17.34
CA GLY A 290 -8.93 8.60 -16.67
C GLY A 290 -10.32 8.36 -17.25
N ASP A 291 -10.55 7.26 -17.97
CA ASP A 291 -11.86 6.92 -18.53
C ASP A 291 -12.62 5.91 -17.63
N PRO A 292 -13.58 6.35 -16.80
CA PRO A 292 -14.34 5.47 -15.92
C PRO A 292 -15.21 4.46 -16.68
N LYS A 293 -15.69 4.82 -17.88
CA LYS A 293 -16.68 4.01 -18.62
C LYS A 293 -15.99 2.90 -19.42
N CYS A 294 -14.75 3.13 -19.84
CA CYS A 294 -13.97 2.21 -20.64
C CYS A 294 -14.78 1.60 -21.80
N LYS A 295 -15.26 2.48 -22.68
CA LYS A 295 -16.10 2.09 -23.82
C LYS A 295 -15.30 1.37 -24.91
#